data_AF-A0A6A4RT74-F1
#
_entry.id   AF-A0A6A4RT74-F1
#
_cell.length_a   1.000
_cell.length_b   1.000
_cell.length_c   1.000
_cell.angle_alpha   90.00
_cell.angle_beta   90.00
_cell.angle_gamma   90.00
#
_symmetry.space_group_name_H-M   'P 1'
#
loop_
_entity.id
_entity.type
_entity.pdbx_description
1 polymer ?
#
loop_
_entity_poly.entity_id
_entity_poly.type
_entity_poly.pdbx_seq_one_letter_code
_entity_poly.pdbx_strand_id
1 'polypeptide(L)'
;MRQLPFENLPCTAHSLQRSVTVSLQNRAFDSALSKCRKVVEHLKHSPPNTAELQKQQVAHGLKTESLMQDEPTRWNSTLEKVKRVQRKKEPLREALALHKTNVIMPTNAELEELQKLQTLLEPCRLDGTFAHGGTT
;
A
#
# COMPACT_ATOMS: atom_id res chain seq x y z
N MET A 1 -5.93 -28.80 -35.45
CA MET A 1 -6.00 -28.14 -34.13
C MET A 1 -7.34 -27.45 -34.02
N ARG A 2 -8.15 -27.75 -33.00
CA ARG A 2 -9.38 -26.98 -32.71
C ARG A 2 -8.94 -25.64 -32.14
N GLN A 3 -9.13 -24.56 -32.88
CA GLN A 3 -9.12 -23.22 -32.31
C GLN A 3 -10.33 -23.13 -31.35
N LEU A 4 -10.05 -22.97 -30.06
CA LEU A 4 -11.10 -22.73 -29.07
C LEU A 4 -11.58 -21.28 -29.27
N PRO A 5 -12.89 -21.01 -29.35
CA PRO A 5 -13.44 -19.68 -29.67
C PRO A 5 -13.18 -18.60 -28.60
N PHE A 6 -12.30 -18.86 -27.63
CA PHE A 6 -11.97 -17.99 -26.49
C PHE A 6 -10.56 -17.40 -26.56
N GLU A 7 -9.88 -17.48 -27.71
CA GLU A 7 -8.49 -16.99 -27.89
C GLU A 7 -8.28 -15.49 -27.58
N ASN A 8 -9.35 -14.71 -27.34
CA ASN A 8 -9.28 -13.28 -27.03
C ASN A 8 -10.13 -12.83 -25.83
N LEU A 9 -10.43 -13.72 -24.87
CA LEU A 9 -11.10 -13.25 -23.65
C LEU A 9 -10.10 -12.44 -22.81
N PRO A 10 -10.34 -11.13 -22.56
CA PRO A 10 -9.43 -10.34 -21.74
C PRO A 10 -9.39 -10.97 -20.34
N CYS A 11 -8.17 -11.27 -19.87
CA CYS A 11 -7.97 -11.83 -18.55
C CYS A 11 -8.65 -10.95 -17.50
N THR A 12 -9.65 -11.48 -16.80
CA THR A 12 -10.46 -10.73 -15.82
C THR A 12 -9.58 -10.10 -14.74
N ALA A 13 -8.50 -10.78 -14.36
CA ALA A 13 -7.49 -10.26 -13.44
C ALA A 13 -6.73 -9.05 -14.02
N HIS A 14 -6.41 -9.07 -15.33
CA HIS A 14 -5.77 -7.94 -16.01
C HIS A 14 -6.73 -6.75 -16.12
N SER A 15 -7.99 -6.99 -16.49
CA SER A 15 -9.02 -5.95 -16.56
C SER A 15 -9.24 -5.30 -15.19
N LEU A 16 -9.34 -6.10 -14.13
CA LEU A 16 -9.45 -5.62 -12.76
C LEU A 16 -8.20 -4.83 -12.34
N GLN A 17 -6.99 -5.34 -12.58
CA GLN A 17 -5.73 -4.65 -12.31
C GLN A 17 -5.71 -3.27 -12.99
N ARG A 18 -6.13 -3.19 -14.25
CA ARG A 18 -6.20 -1.92 -14.99
C ARG A 18 -7.23 -0.97 -14.38
N SER A 19 -8.43 -1.43 -14.08
CA SER A 19 -9.47 -0.61 -13.45
C SER A 19 -9.01 -0.03 -12.12
N VAL A 20 -8.40 -0.85 -11.27
CA VAL A 20 -7.85 -0.41 -9.97
C VAL A 20 -6.71 0.59 -10.17
N THR A 21 -5.78 0.33 -11.09
CA THR A 21 -4.70 1.27 -11.38
C THR A 21 -5.24 2.63 -11.83
N VAL A 22 -6.26 2.66 -12.69
CA VAL A 22 -6.92 3.92 -13.12
C VAL A 22 -7.62 4.61 -11.94
N SER A 23 -8.33 3.87 -11.08
CA SER A 23 -8.95 4.44 -9.89
C SER A 23 -7.92 5.04 -8.94
N LEU A 24 -6.77 4.40 -8.75
CA LEU A 24 -5.66 4.90 -7.93
C LEU A 24 -5.01 6.17 -8.50
N GLN A 25 -5.13 6.42 -9.80
CA GLN A 25 -4.70 7.66 -10.46
C GLN A 25 -5.68 8.82 -10.26
N ASN A 26 -6.85 8.59 -9.62
CA ASN A 26 -7.72 9.68 -9.21
C ASN A 26 -6.95 10.63 -8.27
N ARG A 27 -7.12 11.94 -8.48
CA ARG A 27 -6.37 12.99 -7.81
C ARG A 27 -6.37 12.88 -6.28
N ALA A 28 -7.48 12.43 -5.68
CA ALA A 28 -7.58 12.24 -4.23
C ALA A 28 -6.69 11.08 -3.75
N PHE A 29 -6.79 9.91 -4.39
CA PHE A 29 -5.98 8.74 -4.03
C PHE A 29 -4.50 8.96 -4.36
N ASP A 30 -4.18 9.53 -5.51
CA ASP A 30 -2.80 9.84 -5.90
C ASP A 30 -2.13 10.81 -4.92
N SER A 31 -2.84 11.85 -4.48
CA SER A 31 -2.40 12.78 -3.44
C SER A 31 -2.10 12.06 -2.11
N ALA A 32 -3.04 11.24 -1.64
CA ALA A 32 -2.89 10.50 -0.39
C ALA A 32 -1.73 9.50 -0.43
N LEU A 33 -1.59 8.77 -1.54
CA LEU A 33 -0.50 7.82 -1.78
C LEU A 33 0.85 8.52 -1.90
N SER A 34 0.91 9.66 -2.56
CA SER A 34 2.11 10.47 -2.67
C SER A 34 2.59 10.97 -1.30
N LYS A 35 1.68 11.39 -0.42
CA LYS A 35 2.02 11.76 0.98
C LYS A 35 2.58 10.54 1.74
N CYS A 36 1.94 9.38 1.63
CA CYS A 36 2.42 8.14 2.25
C CYS A 36 3.85 7.80 1.78
N ARG A 37 4.10 7.90 0.46
CA ARG A 37 5.42 7.63 -0.13
C ARG A 37 6.48 8.59 0.41
N LYS A 38 6.19 9.89 0.46
CA LYS A 38 7.11 10.91 0.99
C LYS A 38 7.45 10.69 2.47
N VAL A 39 6.47 10.31 3.29
CA VAL A 39 6.69 9.93 4.69
C VAL A 39 7.66 8.76 4.80
N VAL A 40 7.38 7.69 4.05
CA VAL A 40 8.22 6.49 4.07
C VAL A 40 9.63 6.79 3.57
N GLU A 41 9.75 7.50 2.46
CA GLU A 41 11.03 7.89 1.88
C GLU A 41 11.85 8.72 2.86
N HIS A 42 11.27 9.77 3.45
CA HIS A 42 11.98 10.65 4.37
C HIS A 42 12.52 9.93 5.61
N LEU A 43 11.71 9.05 6.19
CA LEU A 43 12.11 8.31 7.40
C LEU A 43 13.20 7.28 7.09
N LYS A 44 13.23 6.73 5.88
CA LYS A 44 14.27 5.78 5.43
C LYS A 44 15.51 6.45 4.85
N HIS A 45 15.39 7.71 4.41
CA HIS A 45 16.48 8.44 3.76
C HIS A 45 17.68 8.65 4.70
N SER A 46 17.43 8.72 6.00
CA SER A 46 18.45 9.04 6.99
C SER A 46 18.49 7.99 8.11
N PRO A 47 19.66 7.38 8.40
CA PRO A 47 19.84 6.46 9.53
C PRO A 47 19.29 6.97 10.88
N PRO A 48 19.51 8.24 11.30
CA PRO A 48 18.91 8.75 12.54
C PRO A 48 17.38 8.81 12.49
N ASN A 49 16.76 9.17 11.36
CA ASN A 49 15.30 9.16 11.23
C ASN A 49 14.73 7.73 11.35
N THR A 50 15.43 6.75 10.80
CA THR A 50 15.05 5.33 10.92
C THR A 50 15.18 4.85 12.37
N ALA A 51 16.26 5.21 13.05
CA ALA A 51 16.46 4.86 14.47
C ALA A 51 15.40 5.51 15.37
N GLU A 52 15.07 6.78 15.13
CA GLU A 52 14.01 7.46 15.89
C GLU A 52 12.65 6.83 15.63
N LEU A 53 12.32 6.48 14.37
CA LEU A 53 11.10 5.73 14.07
C LEU A 53 11.04 4.41 14.83
N GLN A 54 12.14 3.65 14.90
CA GLN A 54 12.18 2.40 15.66
C GLN A 54 11.95 2.63 17.15
N LYS A 55 12.53 3.69 17.71
CA LYS A 55 12.31 4.07 19.11
C LYS A 55 10.85 4.41 19.39
N GLN A 56 10.22 5.19 18.50
CA GLN A 56 8.79 5.52 18.61
C GLN A 56 7.91 4.27 18.44
N GLN A 57 8.24 3.35 17.54
CA GLN A 57 7.54 2.06 17.41
C GLN A 57 7.57 1.28 18.74
N VAL A 58 8.74 1.18 19.39
CA VAL A 58 8.87 0.51 20.69
C VAL A 58 8.09 1.23 21.79
N ALA A 59 8.15 2.57 21.83
CA ALA A 59 7.41 3.37 22.81
C ALA A 59 5.89 3.17 22.72
N HIS A 60 5.37 2.92 21.52
CA HIS A 60 3.96 2.61 21.25
C HIS A 60 3.62 1.11 21.38
N GLY A 61 4.55 0.29 21.87
CA GLY A 61 4.35 -1.16 21.99
C GLY A 61 4.24 -1.89 20.65
N LEU A 62 4.66 -1.26 19.55
CA LEU A 62 4.65 -1.86 18.22
C LEU A 62 5.95 -2.61 17.95
N LYS A 63 5.84 -3.71 17.20
CA LYS A 63 7.00 -4.42 16.68
C LYS A 63 7.78 -3.48 15.75
N THR A 64 9.10 -3.42 15.96
CA THR A 64 10.00 -2.68 15.06
C THR A 64 10.01 -3.35 13.70
N GLU A 65 9.53 -2.63 12.70
CA GLU A 65 9.37 -3.15 11.35
C GLU A 65 9.79 -2.08 10.35
N SER A 66 10.67 -2.46 9.43
CA SER A 66 11.10 -1.60 8.33
C SER A 66 9.91 -1.22 7.45
N LEU A 67 9.80 0.07 7.11
CA LEU A 67 8.82 0.54 6.14
C LEU A 67 9.17 -0.04 4.76
N MET A 68 8.29 -0.85 4.15
CA MET A 68 8.59 -1.57 2.91
C MET A 68 8.72 -0.59 1.71
N GLN A 69 9.66 -0.84 0.80
CA GLN A 69 9.87 -0.02 -0.40
C GLN A 69 8.77 -0.26 -1.45
N ASP A 70 8.55 0.72 -2.33
CA ASP A 70 7.56 0.63 -3.40
C ASP A 70 7.94 -0.39 -4.47
N GLU A 71 7.28 -1.55 -4.47
CA GLU A 71 7.13 -2.36 -5.67
C GLU A 71 5.83 -1.97 -6.39
N PRO A 72 5.88 -1.10 -7.41
CA PRO A 72 4.71 -0.57 -8.12
C PRO A 72 3.97 -1.63 -8.97
N THR A 73 4.44 -2.88 -8.98
CA THR A 73 4.00 -3.91 -9.92
C THR A 73 2.63 -4.51 -9.61
N ARG A 74 2.03 -4.31 -8.42
CA ARG A 74 0.65 -4.75 -8.10
C ARG A 74 -0.02 -3.81 -7.08
N TRP A 75 -1.31 -3.52 -7.27
CA TRP A 75 -2.10 -2.67 -6.36
C TRP A 75 -2.10 -3.19 -4.91
N ASN A 76 -1.95 -4.51 -4.73
CA ASN A 76 -1.78 -5.17 -3.45
C ASN A 76 -0.61 -4.57 -2.63
N SER A 77 0.54 -4.35 -3.26
CA SER A 77 1.72 -3.77 -2.59
C SER A 77 1.54 -2.30 -2.22
N THR A 78 0.71 -1.55 -2.95
CA THR A 78 0.36 -0.17 -2.61
C THR A 78 -0.60 -0.14 -1.42
N LEU A 79 -1.65 -0.98 -1.41
CA LEU A 79 -2.62 -1.06 -0.32
C LEU A 79 -2.00 -1.57 1.00
N GLU A 80 -1.10 -2.54 0.93
CA GLU A 80 -0.39 -3.05 2.11
C GLU A 80 0.50 -1.98 2.75
N LYS A 81 1.07 -1.06 1.97
CA LYS A 81 1.80 0.09 2.52
C LYS A 81 0.89 1.07 3.24
N VAL A 82 -0.27 1.39 2.66
CA VAL A 82 -1.25 2.26 3.30
C VAL A 82 -1.67 1.67 4.65
N LYS A 83 -1.97 0.36 4.71
CA LYS A 83 -2.26 -0.37 5.95
C LYS A 83 -1.16 -0.17 7.00
N ARG A 84 0.12 -0.30 6.60
CA ARG A 84 1.26 -0.13 7.51
C ARG A 84 1.40 1.31 8.00
N VAL A 85 1.27 2.30 7.11
CA VAL A 85 1.29 3.72 7.49
C VAL A 85 0.18 4.03 8.46
N GLN A 86 -1.03 3.54 8.21
CA GLN A 86 -2.18 3.76 9.08
C GLN A 86 -2.02 3.10 10.46
N ARG A 87 -1.53 1.85 10.51
CA ARG A 87 -1.26 1.14 11.76
C ARG A 87 -0.19 1.84 12.61
N LYS A 88 0.76 2.50 11.97
CA LYS A 88 1.90 3.18 12.62
C LYS A 88 1.75 4.70 12.62
N LYS A 89 0.54 5.23 12.42
CA LYS A 89 0.32 6.67 12.22
C LYS A 89 0.85 7.54 13.36
N GLU A 90 0.68 7.11 14.62
CA GLU A 90 1.11 7.85 15.81
C GLU A 90 2.64 7.90 15.94
N PRO A 91 3.37 6.76 15.95
CA PRO A 91 4.82 6.80 16.02
C PRO A 91 5.46 7.47 14.80
N LEU A 92 4.85 7.38 13.61
CA LEU A 92 5.33 8.11 12.45
C LEU A 92 5.13 9.62 12.60
N ARG A 93 4.01 10.08 13.18
CA ARG A 93 3.76 11.50 13.42
C ARG A 93 4.74 12.07 14.43
N GLU A 94 5.02 11.34 15.51
CA GLU A 94 5.99 11.78 16.52
C GLU A 94 7.42 11.79 15.98
N ALA A 95 7.83 10.75 15.24
CA ALA A 95 9.14 10.73 14.59
C ALA A 95 9.32 11.89 13.59
N LEU A 96 8.27 12.25 12.85
CA LEU A 96 8.31 13.42 11.96
C LEU A 96 8.33 14.75 12.73
N ALA A 97 7.61 14.86 13.84
CA ALA A 97 7.57 16.10 14.64
C ALA A 97 8.93 16.46 15.25
N LEU A 98 9.78 15.47 15.50
CA LEU A 98 11.14 15.65 16.03
C LEU A 98 12.12 16.23 14.98
N HIS A 99 11.76 16.21 13.70
CA HIS A 99 12.63 16.67 12.61
C HIS A 99 11.98 17.86 11.89
N LYS A 100 12.75 18.91 11.58
CA LYS A 100 12.27 19.98 10.68
C LYS A 100 12.09 19.41 9.28
N THR A 101 10.87 19.03 8.94
CA THR A 101 10.54 18.40 7.66
C THR A 101 9.35 19.07 7.00
N ASN A 102 9.39 19.20 5.67
CA ASN A 102 8.28 19.67 4.86
C ASN A 102 7.35 18.51 4.43
N VAL A 103 7.54 17.32 5.01
CA VAL A 103 6.75 16.13 4.71
C VAL A 103 5.43 16.21 5.44
N ILE A 104 4.36 16.23 4.65
CA ILE A 104 2.99 16.30 5.15
C ILE A 104 2.46 14.88 5.35
N MET A 105 2.00 14.60 6.56
CA MET A 105 1.27 13.37 6.87
C MET A 105 -0.08 13.33 6.13
N PRO A 106 -0.48 12.18 5.54
CA PRO A 106 -1.84 12.02 5.04
C PRO A 106 -2.85 12.24 6.17
N THR A 107 -3.90 13.02 5.88
CA THR A 107 -4.98 13.31 6.83
C THR A 107 -5.75 12.03 7.16
N ASN A 108 -6.42 11.99 8.33
CA ASN A 108 -7.30 10.86 8.67
C ASN A 108 -8.32 10.58 7.57
N ALA A 109 -8.97 11.61 7.01
CA ALA A 109 -9.91 11.45 5.90
C ALA A 109 -9.29 10.78 4.66
N GLU A 110 -8.07 11.17 4.27
CA GLU A 110 -7.35 10.57 3.14
C GLU A 110 -7.02 9.09 3.41
N LEU A 111 -6.67 8.75 4.65
CA LEU A 111 -6.42 7.38 5.07
C LEU A 111 -7.71 6.54 5.11
N GLU A 112 -8.83 7.13 5.54
CA GLU A 112 -10.14 6.49 5.56
C GLU A 112 -10.64 6.20 4.15
N GLU A 113 -10.47 7.12 3.20
CA GLU A 113 -10.80 6.89 1.78
C GLU A 113 -9.97 5.73 1.20
N LEU A 114 -8.67 5.69 1.49
CA LEU A 114 -7.82 4.57 1.08
C LEU A 114 -8.23 3.23 1.74
N GLN A 115 -8.75 3.25 2.96
CA GLN A 115 -9.29 2.05 3.63
C GLN A 115 -10.60 1.57 3.02
N LYS A 116 -11.48 2.48 2.62
CA LYS A 116 -12.69 2.12 1.87
C LYS A 116 -12.31 1.45 0.56
N LEU A 117 -11.38 2.04 -0.18
CA LEU A 117 -10.84 1.44 -1.42
C LEU A 117 -10.27 0.05 -1.15
N GLN A 118 -9.50 -0.12 -0.07
CA GLN A 118 -9.00 -1.43 0.31
C GLN A 118 -10.10 -2.45 0.59
N THR A 119 -11.12 -2.07 1.35
CA THR A 119 -12.24 -2.98 1.70
C THR A 119 -12.96 -3.46 0.45
N LEU A 120 -13.09 -2.58 -0.55
CA LEU A 120 -13.65 -2.93 -1.86
C LEU A 120 -12.75 -3.85 -2.68
N LEU A 121 -11.43 -3.78 -2.48
CA LEU A 121 -10.43 -4.53 -3.25
C LEU A 121 -9.96 -5.82 -2.57
N GLU A 122 -10.16 -6.00 -1.27
CA GLU A 122 -9.91 -7.25 -0.54
C GLU A 122 -10.58 -8.48 -1.21
N PRO A 123 -11.87 -8.48 -1.60
CA PRO A 123 -12.47 -9.62 -2.30
C PRO A 123 -11.91 -9.84 -3.71
N CYS A 124 -11.33 -8.80 -4.30
CA CYS A 124 -10.66 -8.84 -5.59
C CYS A 124 -9.21 -9.32 -5.49
N ARG A 125 -8.69 -9.55 -4.28
CA ARG A 125 -7.36 -10.15 -4.07
C ARG A 125 -7.45 -11.60 -4.49
N LEU A 126 -7.11 -11.86 -5.75
CA LEU A 126 -6.86 -13.20 -6.25
C LEU A 126 -5.62 -13.74 -5.53
N ASP A 127 -5.85 -14.35 -4.37
CA ASP A 127 -4.93 -15.30 -3.81
C ASP A 127 -4.82 -16.44 -4.83
N GLY A 128 -3.60 -16.78 -5.25
CA GLY A 128 -3.34 -17.73 -6.34
C GLY A 128 -3.77 -19.18 -6.06
N THR A 129 -4.71 -19.41 -5.15
CA THR A 129 -5.35 -20.69 -4.86
C THR A 129 -6.50 -20.96 -5.84
N PHE A 130 -6.25 -20.78 -7.15
CA PHE A 130 -6.93 -21.63 -8.11
C PHE A 130 -6.33 -23.03 -7.93
N ALA A 131 -7.09 -23.87 -7.25
CA ALA A 131 -6.81 -25.28 -7.04
C ALA A 131 -6.09 -25.89 -8.25
N HIS A 132 -4.89 -26.41 -8.03
CA HIS A 132 -4.43 -27.54 -8.83
C HIS A 132 -5.44 -28.65 -8.55
N GLY A 133 -6.48 -28.70 -9.39
CA GLY A 133 -7.40 -29.83 -9.45
C GLY A 133 -6.55 -31.06 -9.69
N GLY A 134 -6.54 -31.94 -8.72
CA GLY A 134 -5.99 -33.27 -8.87
C GLY A 134 -6.67 -33.94 -10.06
N THR A 135 -5.85 -34.60 -10.86
CA THR A 135 -6.30 -35.75 -11.63
C THR A 135 -5.25 -36.82 -11.41
N THR A 136 -5.68 -37.82 -10.63
CA THR A 136 -5.26 -39.21 -10.73
C THR A 136 -5.23 -39.67 -12.18
#